data_AF-A0A7U7G9K2-F1
#
_entry.id   AF-A0A7U7G9K2-F1
#
_cell.length_a   1.000
_cell.length_b   1.000
_cell.length_c   1.000
_cell.angle_alpha   90.00
_cell.angle_beta   90.00
_cell.angle_gamma   90.00
#
_symmetry.space_group_name_H-M   'P 1'
#
loop_
_entity.id
_entity.type
_entity.pdbx_description
1 polymer ?
#
loop_
_entity_poly.entity_id
_entity_poly.type
_entity_poly.pdbx_seq_one_letter_code
_entity_poly.pdbx_strand_id
1 'polypeptide(L)'
;MLKFGVIEKRLNPIGYALCTFITENLIMQLIVEYPDVLPDALRVSRNEFEQEARMAMAVKLFELGRLTSGQAAQLAQLERVEFIINLYRYSVSPIQITPEELAEDIANA
;
A
#
# COMPACT_ATOMS: atom_id res chain seq x y z
N MET A 1 -13.88 -1.22 26.93
CA MET A 1 -14.97 -0.65 26.10
C MET A 1 -15.36 0.71 26.68
N LEU A 2 -14.55 1.74 26.44
CA LEU A 2 -14.88 3.10 26.87
C LEU A 2 -15.74 3.76 25.78
N LYS A 3 -16.90 4.26 26.19
CA LYS A 3 -17.94 4.85 25.34
C LYS A 3 -17.40 6.12 24.66
N PHE A 4 -17.21 6.08 23.34
CA PHE A 4 -16.84 7.22 22.49
C PHE A 4 -17.85 8.40 22.53
N GLY A 5 -19.08 8.19 23.02
CA GLY A 5 -20.14 9.20 22.98
C GLY A 5 -20.16 10.28 24.08
N VAL A 6 -19.22 10.28 25.04
CA VAL A 6 -19.23 11.28 26.13
C VAL A 6 -18.30 12.49 25.86
N ILE A 7 -17.32 12.35 24.97
CA ILE A 7 -16.31 13.39 24.72
C ILE A 7 -16.85 14.48 23.77
N GLU A 8 -17.73 14.13 22.83
CA GLU A 8 -18.31 15.06 21.85
C GLU A 8 -19.00 16.27 22.47
N LYS A 9 -19.71 16.11 23.60
CA LYS A 9 -20.50 17.21 24.19
C LYS A 9 -19.70 18.23 25.00
N ARG A 10 -18.38 18.10 25.10
CA ARG A 10 -17.50 18.99 25.89
C ARG A 10 -16.47 19.76 25.06
N LEU A 11 -16.38 19.51 23.75
CA LEU A 11 -15.44 20.19 22.87
C LEU A 11 -16.04 21.52 22.38
N ASN A 12 -15.28 22.61 22.54
CA ASN A 12 -15.60 23.89 21.91
C ASN A 12 -15.33 23.80 20.37
N PRO A 13 -15.76 24.77 19.56
CA PRO A 13 -15.59 24.72 18.10
C PRO A 13 -14.13 24.52 17.66
N ILE A 14 -13.18 25.04 18.43
CA ILE A 14 -11.74 24.88 18.22
C ILE A 14 -11.30 23.44 18.52
N GLY A 15 -11.82 22.83 19.58
CA GLY A 15 -11.55 21.45 19.96
C GLY A 15 -12.13 20.45 18.96
N TYR A 16 -13.32 20.72 18.41
CA TYR A 16 -13.85 19.93 17.28
C TYR A 16 -12.96 20.08 16.05
N ALA A 17 -12.55 21.30 15.70
CA ALA A 17 -11.62 21.53 14.58
C ALA A 17 -10.27 20.83 14.78
N LEU A 18 -9.71 20.83 16.00
CA LEU A 18 -8.48 20.11 16.34
C LEU A 18 -8.66 18.59 16.28
N CYS A 19 -9.80 18.07 16.74
CA CYS A 19 -10.11 16.64 16.69
C CYS A 19 -10.26 16.17 15.23
N THR A 20 -10.89 16.96 14.36
CA THR A 20 -10.96 16.70 12.92
C THR A 20 -9.57 16.78 12.27
N PHE A 21 -8.71 17.69 12.73
CA PHE A 21 -7.32 17.83 12.24
C PHE A 21 -6.41 16.65 12.62
N ILE A 22 -6.61 16.05 13.81
CA ILE A 22 -5.80 14.91 14.28
C ILE A 22 -6.19 13.61 13.56
N THR A 23 -7.41 13.52 12.98
CA THR A 23 -7.87 12.33 12.24
C THR A 23 -7.36 12.22 10.79
N GLU A 24 -6.72 13.25 10.22
CA GLU A 24 -6.33 13.26 8.79
C GLU A 24 -5.00 12.55 8.45
N ASN A 25 -4.29 11.97 9.42
CA ASN A 25 -3.03 11.28 9.12
C ASN A 25 -2.79 10.06 10.02
N LEU A 26 -3.58 9.00 9.82
CA LEU A 26 -3.40 7.74 10.52
C LEU A 26 -2.24 6.94 9.89
N ILE A 27 -1.05 7.03 10.49
CA ILE A 27 0.09 6.19 10.11
C ILE A 27 -0.08 4.81 10.75
N MET A 28 -0.22 3.77 9.93
CA MET A 28 -0.24 2.38 10.38
C MET A 28 1.15 1.75 10.16
N GLN A 29 1.62 0.98 11.14
CA GLN A 29 2.92 0.29 11.07
C GLN A 29 2.74 -1.22 11.04
N LEU A 30 3.51 -1.88 10.18
CA LEU A 30 3.66 -3.33 10.14
C LEU A 30 5.06 -3.69 10.62
N ILE A 31 5.17 -4.54 11.64
CA ILE A 31 6.45 -5.04 12.15
C ILE A 31 6.62 -6.48 11.63
N VAL A 32 7.74 -6.72 10.95
CA VAL A 32 8.12 -8.05 10.45
C VAL A 32 9.49 -8.38 11.03
N GLU A 33 9.58 -9.45 11.80
CA GLU A 33 10.85 -9.96 12.30
C GLU A 33 11.53 -10.80 11.21
N TYR A 34 12.81 -10.53 10.96
CA TYR A 34 13.62 -11.29 10.02
C TYR A 34 15.06 -11.45 10.54
N PRO A 35 15.75 -12.55 10.21
CA PRO A 35 17.16 -12.73 10.56
C PRO A 35 18.02 -11.61 9.97
N ASP A 36 18.96 -11.09 10.75
CA ASP A 36 19.91 -10.05 10.33
C ASP A 36 20.81 -10.47 9.16
N VAL A 37 20.96 -11.78 8.94
CA VAL A 37 21.66 -12.35 7.79
C VAL A 37 20.96 -12.15 6.44
N LEU A 38 19.66 -11.78 6.41
CA LEU A 38 18.93 -11.67 5.13
C LEU A 38 19.41 -10.49 4.25
N PRO A 39 19.50 -9.24 4.76
CA PRO A 39 20.11 -8.15 3.98
C PRO A 39 21.53 -8.48 3.50
N ASP A 40 22.34 -9.10 4.35
CA ASP A 40 23.71 -9.50 4.02
C ASP A 40 23.75 -10.56 2.91
N ALA A 41 22.88 -11.57 2.99
CA ALA A 41 22.75 -12.61 1.96
C ALA A 41 22.36 -12.04 0.59
N LEU A 42 21.58 -10.95 0.59
CA LEU A 42 21.17 -10.22 -0.60
C LEU A 42 22.13 -9.11 -1.02
N ARG A 43 23.19 -8.86 -0.23
CA ARG A 43 24.20 -7.81 -0.45
C ARG A 43 23.59 -6.41 -0.56
N VAL A 44 22.58 -6.15 0.25
CA VAL A 44 21.90 -4.86 0.35
C VAL A 44 21.96 -4.35 1.79
N SER A 45 21.84 -3.04 1.95
CA SER A 45 21.63 -2.46 3.27
C SER A 45 20.27 -2.87 3.84
N ARG A 46 20.13 -2.78 5.18
CA ARG A 46 18.84 -2.97 5.86
C ARG A 46 17.72 -2.14 5.24
N ASN A 47 18.01 -0.87 4.94
CA ASN A 47 17.01 0.07 4.43
C ASN A 47 16.55 -0.33 3.01
N GLU A 48 17.47 -0.72 2.14
CA GLU A 48 17.16 -1.24 0.81
C GLU A 48 16.33 -2.52 0.90
N PHE A 49 16.68 -3.44 1.79
CA PHE A 49 15.90 -4.66 2.01
C PHE A 49 14.46 -4.35 2.44
N GLU A 50 14.26 -3.44 3.39
CA GLU A 50 12.93 -3.05 3.86
C GLU A 50 12.10 -2.34 2.78
N GLN A 51 12.74 -1.53 1.93
CA GLN A 51 12.09 -0.94 0.76
C GLN A 51 11.70 -1.99 -0.26
N GLU A 52 12.59 -2.93 -0.59
CA GLU A 52 12.32 -4.03 -1.51
C GLU A 52 11.21 -4.95 -1.01
N ALA A 53 11.19 -5.27 0.29
CA ALA A 53 10.15 -6.07 0.92
C ALA A 53 8.77 -5.39 0.84
N ARG A 54 8.72 -4.09 1.10
CA ARG A 54 7.49 -3.29 0.99
C ARG A 54 7.01 -3.22 -0.45
N MET A 55 7.90 -2.98 -1.41
CA MET A 55 7.56 -2.98 -2.82
C MET A 55 7.06 -4.35 -3.27
N ALA A 56 7.75 -5.44 -2.91
CA ALA A 56 7.33 -6.80 -3.24
C ALA A 56 5.94 -7.13 -2.68
N MET A 57 5.62 -6.69 -1.46
CA MET A 57 4.29 -6.83 -0.87
C MET A 57 3.23 -6.08 -1.68
N ALA A 58 3.47 -4.82 -2.02
CA ALA A 58 2.56 -4.00 -2.81
C ALA A 58 2.31 -4.60 -4.21
N VAL A 59 3.39 -5.02 -4.89
CA VAL A 59 3.32 -5.68 -6.19
C VAL A 59 2.51 -6.95 -6.10
N LYS A 60 2.76 -7.81 -5.09
CA LYS A 60 2.06 -9.08 -5.01
C LYS A 60 0.57 -8.91 -4.76
N LEU A 61 0.19 -7.96 -3.92
CA LEU A 61 -1.22 -7.67 -3.67
C LEU A 61 -1.93 -7.02 -4.88
N PHE A 62 -1.21 -6.21 -5.65
CA PHE A 62 -1.70 -5.69 -6.94
C PHE A 62 -1.87 -6.82 -7.96
N GLU A 63 -0.86 -7.68 -8.14
CA GLU A 63 -0.91 -8.82 -9.06
C GLU A 63 -2.09 -9.74 -8.77
N LEU A 64 -2.40 -9.95 -7.49
CA LEU A 64 -3.55 -10.75 -7.04
C LEU A 64 -4.91 -10.03 -7.18
N GLY A 65 -4.96 -8.81 -7.72
CA GLY A 65 -6.18 -8.00 -7.83
C GLY A 65 -6.76 -7.53 -6.48
N ARG A 66 -5.99 -7.66 -5.38
CA ARG A 66 -6.44 -7.30 -4.02
C ARG A 66 -6.26 -5.84 -3.69
N LEU A 67 -5.32 -5.18 -4.38
CA LEU A 67 -5.11 -3.73 -4.31
C LEU A 67 -5.20 -3.15 -5.70
N THR A 68 -5.84 -1.99 -5.79
CA THR A 68 -5.74 -1.11 -6.97
C THR A 68 -4.31 -0.56 -7.09
N SER A 69 -3.93 -0.08 -8.28
CA SER A 69 -2.61 0.54 -8.50
C SER A 69 -2.35 1.73 -7.56
N GLY A 70 -3.39 2.48 -7.19
CA GLY A 70 -3.26 3.62 -6.26
C GLY A 70 -2.98 3.18 -4.83
N GLN A 71 -3.70 2.16 -4.34
CA GLN A 71 -3.48 1.62 -2.99
C GLN A 71 -2.12 0.90 -2.88
N ALA A 72 -1.73 0.17 -3.93
CA ALA A 72 -0.43 -0.48 -3.97
C ALA A 72 0.72 0.54 -4.00
N ALA A 73 0.57 1.64 -4.75
CA ALA A 73 1.53 2.75 -4.73
C ALA A 73 1.66 3.39 -3.34
N GLN A 74 0.53 3.64 -2.66
CA GLN A 74 0.53 4.14 -1.28
C GLN A 74 1.26 3.18 -0.32
N LEU A 75 1.02 1.87 -0.45
CA LEU A 75 1.73 0.86 0.34
C LEU A 75 3.23 0.84 0.04
N ALA A 76 3.62 1.01 -1.22
CA ALA A 76 5.01 1.10 -1.65
C ALA A 76 5.69 2.44 -1.25
N GLN A 77 4.91 3.44 -0.81
CA GLN A 77 5.35 4.82 -0.60
C GLN A 77 5.88 5.49 -1.87
N LEU A 78 5.18 5.26 -2.99
CA LEU A 78 5.50 5.84 -4.29
C LEU A 78 4.30 6.59 -4.86
N GLU A 79 4.57 7.47 -5.82
CA GLU A 79 3.50 8.00 -6.67
C GLU A 79 2.92 6.89 -7.56
N ARG A 80 1.63 7.01 -7.93
CA ARG A 80 0.94 5.98 -8.71
C ARG A 80 1.67 5.64 -10.02
N VAL A 81 2.15 6.65 -10.75
CA VAL A 81 2.86 6.46 -12.01
C VAL A 81 4.19 5.76 -11.78
N GLU A 82 4.91 6.11 -10.72
CA GLU A 82 6.18 5.50 -10.36
C GLU A 82 6.02 4.03 -9.96
N PHE A 83 4.98 3.69 -9.20
CA PHE A 83 4.63 2.30 -8.90
C PHE A 83 4.36 1.49 -10.17
N ILE A 84 3.53 2.02 -11.08
CA ILE A 84 3.19 1.36 -12.36
C ILE A 84 4.46 1.12 -13.19
N ILE A 85 5.37 2.10 -13.26
CA ILE A 85 6.65 1.93 -13.95
C ILE A 85 7.45 0.82 -13.27
N ASN A 86 7.58 0.80 -11.94
CA ASN A 86 8.39 -0.21 -11.25
C ASN A 86 7.87 -1.65 -11.38
N LEU A 87 6.63 -1.89 -11.85
CA LEU A 87 6.11 -3.24 -12.07
C LEU A 87 6.96 -4.10 -13.03
N TYR A 88 7.66 -3.48 -13.98
CA TYR A 88 8.53 -4.23 -14.91
C TYR A 88 9.63 -5.01 -14.18
N ARG A 89 10.14 -4.46 -13.05
CA ARG A 89 11.21 -5.09 -12.25
C ARG A 89 10.77 -6.39 -11.60
N TYR A 90 9.46 -6.59 -11.47
CA TYR A 90 8.84 -7.75 -10.84
C TYR A 90 8.12 -8.65 -11.86
N SER A 91 8.26 -8.38 -13.16
CA SER A 91 7.59 -9.13 -14.23
C SER A 91 6.06 -9.18 -14.10
N VAL A 92 5.46 -8.12 -13.54
CA VAL A 92 4.01 -7.99 -13.39
C VAL A 92 3.47 -7.04 -14.45
N SER A 93 2.37 -7.43 -15.11
CA SER A 93 1.67 -6.58 -16.08
C SER A 93 1.01 -5.39 -15.37
N PRO A 94 1.13 -4.16 -15.89
CA PRO A 94 0.36 -3.02 -15.38
C PRO A 94 -1.12 -3.10 -15.72
N ILE A 95 -1.50 -3.96 -16.68
CA ILE A 95 -2.88 -4.20 -17.10
C ILE A 95 -3.40 -5.39 -16.29
N GLN A 96 -4.36 -5.12 -15.41
CA GLN A 96 -5.17 -6.13 -14.73
C GLN A 96 -6.35 -6.48 -15.64
N ILE A 97 -6.17 -7.46 -16.52
CA ILE A 97 -7.24 -8.05 -17.34
C ILE A 97 -7.28 -9.55 -17.09
N THR A 98 -8.48 -10.09 -16.90
CA THR A 98 -8.67 -11.53 -16.77
C THR A 98 -8.59 -12.22 -18.15
N PRO A 99 -8.23 -13.51 -18.20
CA PRO A 99 -8.27 -14.26 -19.46
C PRO A 99 -9.66 -14.24 -20.13
N GLU A 100 -10.72 -14.22 -19.33
CA GLU A 100 -12.11 -14.15 -19.79
C GLU A 100 -12.42 -12.81 -20.45
N GLU A 101 -12.09 -11.69 -19.79
CA GLU A 101 -12.24 -10.35 -20.37
C GLU A 101 -11.41 -10.19 -21.66
N LEU A 102 -10.18 -10.71 -21.67
CA LEU A 102 -9.34 -10.69 -22.86
C LEU A 102 -9.96 -11.50 -24.01
N ALA A 103 -10.58 -12.64 -23.72
CA ALA A 103 -11.26 -13.45 -24.71
C ALA A 103 -12.51 -12.75 -25.28
N GLU A 104 -13.27 -12.07 -24.43
CA GLU A 104 -14.42 -11.25 -24.84
C GLU A 104 -13.98 -10.07 -25.72
N ASP A 105 -12.91 -9.37 -25.36
CA ASP A 105 -12.36 -8.26 -26.14
C ASP A 105 -11.90 -8.73 -27.55
N ILE A 106 -11.28 -9.91 -27.64
CA ILE A 106 -10.87 -10.50 -28.93
C ILE A 106 -12.08 -10.93 -29.76
N ALA A 107 -13.12 -11.50 -29.14
CA ALA A 107 -14.29 -12.00 -29.85
C ALA A 107 -15.18 -10.88 -30.44
N ASN A 108 -15.10 -9.67 -29.89
CA ASN A 108 -15.88 -8.51 -30.31
C ASN A 108 -15.10 -7.50 -31.17
N ALA A 109 -13.86 -7.80 -31.57
CA ALA A 109 -13.00 -6.98 -32.43
C ALA A 109 -13.16 -7.30 -33.93
#